data_AF-A0AAU9IHM0-F1
#
_entry.id   AF-A0AAU9IHM0-F1
#
_cell.length_a   1.000
_cell.length_b   1.000
_cell.length_c   1.000
_cell.angle_alpha   90.00
_cell.angle_beta   90.00
_cell.angle_gamma   90.00
#
_symmetry.space_group_name_H-M   'P 1'
#
loop_
_entity.id
_entity.type
_entity.pdbx_description
1 polymer ?
#
loop_
_entity_poly.entity_id
_entity_poly.type
_entity_poly.pdbx_seq_one_letter_code
_entity_poly.pdbx_strand_id
1 'polypeptide(L)'
;MYEREESPNSSMSFQQRRLLRSVSKAMLKQSLFELWHEDFRKTDTCFEQLKISEISCSLLSMIGFGSSAILYDLSYDDYTANEKSFVIDCLYFICSISTLLLLFEIIWRTIKEHRWEQAKGIFTASDTIVTSGRIYWLIFEIMLNCIHPIWFLGDETFSYYNAKYNVMIAYSYNSIFTIICALRIYHLIRLFSVFSKYRSGRSQRVNHLNGSYPGISFTVKSLMNQSPTYGFVSMLMIGILVSGFWIRILERPIQSESKFEFSDYGNCFWYVAITMTTVGYGDIYPTTLPGRIVGSLSCIWGILSVSMMIVTLTQALEFESGQEKAWILLSRLNFKKKLQEQAASVIANAFRYKLYVKKREIEKEVRDLQLGKVKKEIYKFQRLRFKQRAMYGIDSPRDRLDKKMNQILKEHIEIKAYLFSICNTLRKIRDKTQESET
;
A
#
# COMPACT_ATOMS: atom_id res chain seq x y z
N MET A 1 -13.81 51.21 35.42
CA MET A 1 -12.87 51.93 34.52
C MET A 1 -11.98 50.88 33.88
N TYR A 2 -12.23 50.58 32.61
CA TYR A 2 -11.43 49.65 31.81
C TYR A 2 -10.21 50.41 31.28
N GLU A 3 -9.01 50.09 31.77
CA GLU A 3 -7.77 50.53 31.14
C GLU A 3 -7.51 49.69 29.89
N ARG A 4 -7.32 50.39 28.75
CA ARG A 4 -7.01 49.82 27.45
C ARG A 4 -5.67 49.09 27.50
N GLU A 5 -5.67 47.81 27.15
CA GLU A 5 -4.45 47.11 26.74
C GLU A 5 -3.88 47.80 25.48
N GLU A 6 -2.79 48.54 25.64
CA GLU A 6 -2.01 49.02 24.51
C GLU A 6 -1.40 47.82 23.78
N SER A 7 -1.76 47.67 22.51
CA SER A 7 -1.19 46.68 21.60
C SER A 7 0.34 46.74 21.60
N PRO A 8 1.07 45.61 21.53
CA PRO A 8 2.53 45.53 21.66
C PRO A 8 3.32 46.16 20.50
N ASN A 9 2.66 46.93 19.63
CA ASN A 9 3.26 47.54 18.45
C ASN A 9 3.87 48.93 18.72
N SER A 10 3.62 49.58 19.87
CA SER A 10 4.01 50.99 20.10
C SER A 10 5.51 51.22 20.34
N SER A 11 6.30 50.19 20.67
CA SER A 11 7.73 50.34 21.05
C SER A 11 8.75 49.90 19.99
N MET A 12 8.31 49.47 18.80
CA MET A 12 9.23 49.07 17.73
C MET A 12 9.72 50.26 16.90
N SER A 13 11.05 50.43 16.83
CA SER A 13 11.70 51.44 15.98
C SER A 13 11.28 51.30 14.50
N PHE A 14 11.25 52.41 13.77
CA PHE A 14 10.82 52.46 12.36
C PHE A 14 11.62 51.47 11.48
N GLN A 15 12.92 51.30 11.76
CA GLN A 15 13.77 50.32 11.09
C GLN A 15 13.35 48.87 11.37
N GLN A 16 13.02 48.51 12.62
CA GLN A 16 12.54 47.17 12.96
C GLN A 16 11.21 46.84 12.28
N ARG A 17 10.28 47.81 12.17
CA ARG A 17 9.02 47.61 11.43
C ARG A 17 9.26 47.43 9.93
N ARG A 18 10.21 48.16 9.35
CA ARG A 18 10.57 48.03 7.92
C ARG A 18 11.24 46.69 7.64
N LEU A 19 12.07 46.21 8.55
CA LEU A 19 12.77 44.93 8.46
C LEU A 19 11.83 43.76 8.70
N LEU A 20 10.91 43.84 9.66
CA LEU A 20 9.83 42.85 9.82
C LEU A 20 8.87 42.84 8.64
N ARG A 21 8.54 43.98 8.04
CA ARG A 21 7.75 44.02 6.79
C ARG A 21 8.53 43.50 5.60
N SER A 22 9.85 43.73 5.52
CA SER A 22 10.66 43.19 4.42
C SER A 22 10.91 41.70 4.59
N VAL A 23 11.10 41.21 5.82
CA VAL A 23 11.23 39.78 6.16
C VAL A 23 9.89 39.09 6.02
N SER A 24 8.78 39.69 6.47
CA SER A 24 7.42 39.17 6.22
C SER A 24 7.10 39.16 4.74
N LYS A 25 7.41 40.22 3.98
CA LYS A 25 7.27 40.22 2.53
C LYS A 25 8.21 39.22 1.87
N ALA A 26 9.46 39.08 2.31
CA ALA A 26 10.40 38.10 1.77
C ALA A 26 9.98 36.66 2.13
N MET A 27 9.44 36.42 3.32
CA MET A 27 8.84 35.15 3.71
C MET A 27 7.54 34.87 2.97
N LEU A 28 6.74 35.89 2.63
CA LEU A 28 5.59 35.76 1.72
C LEU A 28 6.05 35.47 0.29
N LYS A 29 7.15 36.09 -0.15
CA LYS A 29 7.73 35.91 -1.49
C LYS A 29 8.51 34.60 -1.65
N GLN A 30 9.04 34.04 -0.55
CA GLN A 30 9.65 32.72 -0.45
C GLN A 30 8.66 31.64 -0.05
N SER A 31 7.49 32.02 0.49
CA SER A 31 6.39 31.07 0.58
C SER A 31 6.00 30.74 -0.86
N LEU A 32 6.01 29.46 -1.19
CA LEU A 32 5.56 28.83 -2.43
C LEU A 32 4.13 29.24 -2.90
N PHE A 33 3.52 30.23 -2.27
CA PHE A 33 2.15 30.68 -2.42
C PHE A 33 1.94 31.67 -3.58
N GLU A 34 2.97 32.37 -4.06
CA GLU A 34 2.82 33.33 -5.16
C GLU A 34 2.91 32.70 -6.57
N LEU A 35 3.20 31.40 -6.71
CA LEU A 35 3.40 30.79 -8.05
C LEU A 35 2.14 30.22 -8.71
N TRP A 36 0.95 30.29 -8.09
CA TRP A 36 -0.23 29.58 -8.61
C TRP A 36 -1.55 30.31 -8.36
N HIS A 37 -1.92 31.23 -9.26
CA HIS A 37 -3.34 31.46 -9.53
C HIS A 37 -3.85 30.30 -10.40
N GLU A 38 -4.02 29.13 -9.79
CA GLU A 38 -4.73 28.01 -10.42
C GLU A 38 -6.18 28.42 -10.61
N ASP A 39 -6.65 28.49 -11.85
CA ASP A 39 -8.08 28.63 -12.12
C ASP A 39 -8.78 27.31 -11.75
N PHE A 40 -9.18 27.17 -10.48
CA PHE A 40 -9.77 25.93 -9.94
C PHE A 40 -10.95 25.42 -10.77
N ARG A 41 -11.76 26.34 -11.31
CA ARG A 41 -12.89 25.98 -12.19
C ARG A 41 -12.42 25.29 -13.47
N LYS A 42 -11.32 25.75 -14.07
CA LYS A 42 -10.78 25.16 -15.31
C LYS A 42 -10.14 23.81 -15.03
N THR A 43 -9.38 23.67 -13.94
CA THR A 43 -8.73 22.41 -13.59
C THR A 43 -9.74 21.33 -13.21
N ASP A 44 -10.78 21.69 -12.46
CA ASP A 44 -11.83 20.74 -12.07
C ASP A 44 -12.67 20.31 -13.27
N THR A 45 -13.05 21.23 -14.15
CA THR A 45 -13.79 20.89 -15.38
C THR A 45 -12.97 20.00 -16.33
N CYS A 46 -11.67 20.26 -16.51
CA CYS A 46 -10.80 19.38 -17.27
C CYS A 46 -10.65 18.00 -16.60
N PHE A 47 -10.61 17.93 -15.27
CA PHE A 47 -10.53 16.67 -14.54
C PHE A 47 -11.82 15.84 -14.67
N GLU A 48 -12.99 16.46 -14.59
CA GLU A 48 -14.26 15.75 -14.82
C GLU A 48 -14.36 15.22 -16.27
N GLN A 49 -13.88 15.99 -17.26
CA GLN A 49 -13.78 15.49 -18.64
C GLN A 49 -12.82 14.30 -18.77
N LEU A 50 -11.70 14.30 -18.05
CA LEU A 50 -10.78 13.16 -18.00
C LEU A 50 -11.45 11.94 -17.39
N LYS A 51 -12.20 12.10 -16.28
CA LYS A 51 -12.96 10.99 -15.66
C LYS A 51 -13.92 10.35 -16.66
N ILE A 52 -14.69 11.17 -17.37
CA ILE A 52 -15.65 10.67 -18.36
C ILE A 52 -14.93 9.86 -19.45
N SER A 53 -13.78 10.34 -19.93
CA SER A 53 -12.98 9.61 -20.93
C SER A 53 -12.38 8.30 -20.40
N GLU A 54 -12.07 8.20 -19.10
CA GLU A 54 -11.59 6.96 -18.50
C GLU A 54 -12.74 5.95 -18.31
N ILE A 55 -13.94 6.44 -17.96
CA ILE A 55 -15.14 5.60 -17.87
C ILE A 55 -15.48 5.03 -19.26
N SER A 56 -15.52 5.86 -20.31
CA SER A 56 -15.77 5.37 -21.67
C SER A 56 -14.72 4.34 -22.08
N CYS A 57 -13.43 4.66 -21.94
CA CYS A 57 -12.32 3.78 -22.28
C CYS A 57 -12.40 2.42 -21.56
N SER A 58 -12.65 2.43 -20.24
CA SER A 58 -12.78 1.20 -19.45
C SER A 58 -14.01 0.36 -19.86
N LEU A 59 -15.16 0.98 -20.13
CA LEU A 59 -16.36 0.27 -20.58
C LEU A 59 -16.13 -0.41 -21.94
N LEU A 60 -15.59 0.32 -22.91
CA LEU A 60 -15.27 -0.22 -24.24
C LEU A 60 -14.22 -1.34 -24.18
N SER A 61 -13.20 -1.18 -23.33
CA SER A 61 -12.20 -2.21 -23.06
C SER A 61 -12.83 -3.49 -22.51
N MET A 62 -13.74 -3.38 -21.53
CA MET A 62 -14.40 -4.53 -20.93
C MET A 62 -15.39 -5.21 -21.89
N ILE A 63 -16.09 -4.46 -22.74
CA ILE A 63 -16.95 -5.02 -23.80
C ILE A 63 -16.10 -5.79 -24.83
N GLY A 64 -14.97 -5.22 -25.25
CA GLY A 64 -14.07 -5.88 -26.19
C GLY A 64 -13.42 -7.14 -25.63
N PHE A 65 -13.00 -7.11 -24.36
CA PHE A 65 -12.47 -8.28 -23.67
C PHE A 65 -13.54 -9.35 -23.43
N GLY A 66 -14.72 -8.95 -22.93
CA GLY A 66 -15.83 -9.87 -22.65
C GLY A 66 -16.32 -10.58 -23.91
N SER A 67 -16.50 -9.84 -25.02
CA SER A 67 -16.86 -10.44 -26.32
C SER A 67 -15.78 -11.40 -26.81
N SER A 68 -14.49 -11.05 -26.68
CA SER A 68 -13.36 -11.91 -27.05
C SER A 68 -13.27 -13.19 -26.20
N ALA A 69 -13.58 -13.12 -24.90
CA ALA A 69 -13.60 -14.28 -24.01
C ALA A 69 -14.76 -15.23 -24.36
N ILE A 70 -15.97 -14.68 -24.56
CA ILE A 70 -17.15 -15.47 -24.96
C ILE A 70 -16.93 -16.11 -26.34
N LEU A 71 -16.36 -15.34 -27.28
CA LEU A 71 -16.00 -15.82 -28.61
C LEU A 71 -15.04 -17.02 -28.54
N TYR A 72 -14.02 -16.95 -27.69
CA TYR A 72 -13.10 -18.07 -27.48
C TYR A 72 -13.83 -19.30 -26.93
N ASP A 73 -14.70 -19.14 -25.93
CA ASP A 73 -15.43 -20.28 -25.37
C ASP A 73 -16.38 -20.92 -26.38
N LEU A 74 -17.12 -20.11 -27.15
CA LEU A 74 -18.05 -20.60 -28.18
C LEU A 74 -17.34 -21.29 -29.34
N SER A 75 -16.12 -20.84 -29.70
CA SER A 75 -15.34 -21.44 -30.79
C SER A 75 -14.87 -22.87 -30.51
N TYR A 76 -14.84 -23.28 -29.24
CA TYR A 76 -14.42 -24.62 -28.80
C TYR A 76 -15.59 -25.55 -28.44
N ASP A 77 -16.82 -25.06 -28.39
CA ASP A 77 -17.99 -25.86 -28.02
C ASP A 77 -18.68 -26.44 -29.28
N ASP A 78 -18.44 -27.72 -29.57
CA ASP A 78 -18.84 -28.45 -30.79
C ASP A 78 -20.37 -28.65 -31.03
N TYR A 79 -21.25 -28.28 -30.10
CA TYR A 79 -22.68 -28.50 -30.28
C TYR A 79 -23.32 -27.40 -31.15
N THR A 80 -23.77 -27.78 -32.36
CA THR A 80 -24.56 -27.03 -33.38
C THR A 80 -23.86 -25.90 -34.16
N ALA A 81 -23.14 -26.27 -35.21
CA ALA A 81 -22.37 -25.37 -36.09
C ALA A 81 -23.18 -24.25 -36.79
N ASN A 82 -24.45 -24.47 -37.15
CA ASN A 82 -25.20 -23.51 -37.98
C ASN A 82 -25.83 -22.35 -37.19
N GLU A 83 -26.35 -22.56 -35.98
CA GLU A 83 -26.94 -21.47 -35.18
C GLU A 83 -25.87 -20.58 -34.52
N LYS A 84 -24.70 -21.15 -34.20
CA LYS A 84 -23.59 -20.44 -33.57
C LYS A 84 -22.80 -19.55 -34.54
N SER A 85 -22.76 -19.86 -35.84
CA SER A 85 -21.99 -19.09 -36.82
C SER A 85 -22.37 -17.61 -36.83
N PHE A 86 -23.67 -17.30 -36.85
CA PHE A 86 -24.13 -15.90 -36.83
C PHE A 86 -23.75 -15.17 -35.53
N VAL A 87 -23.84 -15.87 -34.39
CA VAL A 87 -23.47 -15.31 -33.08
C VAL A 87 -21.96 -15.03 -33.01
N ILE A 88 -21.13 -15.95 -33.51
CA ILE A 88 -19.68 -15.81 -33.59
C ILE A 88 -19.30 -14.61 -34.46
N ASP A 89 -19.90 -14.46 -35.63
CA ASP A 89 -19.67 -13.32 -36.53
C ASP A 89 -20.07 -12.00 -35.88
N CYS A 90 -21.21 -11.97 -35.18
CA CYS A 90 -21.63 -10.80 -34.42
C CYS A 90 -20.64 -10.45 -33.30
N LEU A 91 -20.08 -11.45 -32.59
CA LEU A 91 -19.09 -11.23 -31.54
C LEU A 91 -17.76 -10.70 -32.10
N TYR A 92 -17.30 -11.20 -33.25
CA TYR A 92 -16.14 -10.63 -33.96
C TYR A 92 -16.39 -9.17 -34.34
N PHE A 93 -17.58 -8.85 -34.84
CA PHE A 93 -17.95 -7.48 -35.21
C PHE A 93 -18.01 -6.55 -34.00
N ILE A 94 -18.65 -6.98 -32.91
CA ILE A 94 -18.71 -6.23 -31.64
C ILE A 94 -17.30 -6.00 -31.09
N CYS A 95 -16.46 -7.04 -31.08
CA CYS A 95 -15.08 -6.94 -30.62
C CYS A 95 -14.31 -5.92 -31.47
N SER A 96 -14.36 -6.04 -32.80
CA SER A 96 -13.66 -5.16 -33.73
C SER A 96 -14.11 -3.70 -33.60
N ILE A 97 -15.41 -3.43 -33.56
CA ILE A 97 -15.94 -2.07 -33.37
C ILE A 97 -15.54 -1.50 -32.01
N SER A 98 -15.66 -2.30 -30.95
CA SER A 98 -15.29 -1.84 -29.60
C SER A 98 -13.81 -1.46 -29.53
N THR A 99 -12.93 -2.17 -30.25
CA THR A 99 -11.50 -1.83 -30.31
C THR A 99 -11.23 -0.57 -31.10
N LEU A 100 -11.89 -0.37 -32.24
CA LEU A 100 -11.73 0.84 -33.04
C LEU A 100 -12.15 2.08 -32.23
N LEU A 101 -13.30 2.00 -31.56
CA LEU A 101 -13.79 3.06 -30.68
C LEU A 101 -12.85 3.25 -29.47
N LEU A 102 -12.31 2.17 -28.90
CA LEU A 102 -11.33 2.24 -27.81
C LEU A 102 -10.05 2.97 -28.25
N LEU A 103 -9.53 2.71 -29.45
CA LEU A 103 -8.34 3.39 -29.98
C LEU A 103 -8.58 4.90 -30.13
N PHE A 104 -9.76 5.29 -30.62
CA PHE A 104 -10.16 6.70 -30.68
C PHE A 104 -10.24 7.33 -29.28
N GLU A 105 -10.87 6.65 -28.34
CA GLU A 105 -11.00 7.10 -26.95
C GLU A 105 -9.64 7.21 -26.24
N ILE A 106 -8.68 6.33 -26.52
CA ILE A 106 -7.31 6.43 -25.97
C ILE A 106 -6.63 7.73 -26.41
N ILE A 107 -6.74 8.08 -27.69
CA ILE A 107 -6.21 9.34 -28.23
C ILE A 107 -6.92 10.53 -27.58
N TRP A 108 -8.25 10.49 -27.51
CA TRP A 108 -9.06 11.54 -26.89
C TRP A 108 -8.71 11.76 -25.42
N ARG A 109 -8.59 10.67 -24.65
CA ARG A 109 -8.19 10.68 -23.25
C ARG A 109 -6.79 11.27 -23.07
N THR A 110 -5.82 10.91 -23.89
CA THR A 110 -4.47 11.49 -23.82
C THR A 110 -4.47 13.01 -24.09
N ILE A 111 -5.34 13.49 -24.99
CA ILE A 111 -5.55 14.94 -25.20
C ILE A 111 -6.15 15.59 -23.95
N LYS A 112 -7.14 14.96 -23.31
CA LYS A 112 -7.76 15.47 -22.07
C LYS A 112 -6.78 15.49 -20.90
N GLU A 113 -5.96 14.46 -20.75
CA GLU A 113 -4.93 14.41 -19.72
C GLU A 113 -3.90 15.52 -19.90
N HIS A 114 -3.44 15.76 -21.14
CA HIS A 114 -2.52 16.85 -21.45
C HIS A 114 -3.13 18.23 -21.17
N ARG A 115 -4.38 18.47 -21.58
CA ARG A 115 -5.09 19.74 -21.30
C ARG A 115 -5.26 19.99 -19.80
N TRP A 116 -5.54 18.94 -19.03
CA TRP A 116 -5.67 19.05 -17.59
C TRP A 116 -4.33 19.38 -16.91
N GLU A 117 -3.21 18.89 -17.42
CA GLU A 117 -1.88 19.26 -16.91
C GLU A 117 -1.42 20.65 -17.34
N GLN A 118 -1.81 21.11 -18.52
CA GLN A 118 -1.66 22.51 -18.93
C GLN A 118 -2.48 23.45 -18.04
N ALA A 119 -3.70 23.06 -17.65
CA ALA A 119 -4.52 23.84 -16.72
C ALA A 119 -3.87 23.94 -15.32
N LYS A 120 -3.08 22.92 -14.95
CA LYS A 120 -2.21 22.94 -13.77
C LYS A 120 -0.80 23.44 -14.04
N GLY A 121 -0.53 24.03 -15.22
CA GLY A 121 0.70 24.75 -15.57
C GLY A 121 1.99 23.98 -15.29
N ILE A 122 1.89 22.65 -15.33
CA ILE A 122 3.04 21.76 -15.45
C ILE A 122 3.64 21.93 -16.84
N PHE A 123 2.76 22.13 -17.84
CA PHE A 123 3.09 22.40 -19.21
C PHE A 123 2.59 23.78 -19.64
N THR A 124 3.32 24.40 -20.55
CA THR A 124 2.94 25.67 -21.17
C THR A 124 1.82 25.44 -22.19
N ALA A 125 1.03 26.47 -22.50
CA ALA A 125 -0.03 26.39 -23.51
C ALA A 125 0.48 26.02 -24.92
N SER A 126 1.76 26.29 -25.21
CA SER A 126 2.43 25.94 -26.47
C SER A 126 2.90 24.49 -26.54
N ASP A 127 2.96 23.78 -25.41
CA ASP A 127 3.47 22.42 -25.38
C ASP A 127 2.48 21.46 -26.03
N THR A 128 2.95 20.73 -27.03
CA THR A 128 2.18 19.68 -27.71
C THR A 128 2.46 18.31 -27.09
N ILE A 129 1.66 17.31 -27.42
CA ILE A 129 1.83 15.92 -26.94
C ILE A 129 3.19 15.34 -27.37
N VAL A 130 3.73 15.83 -28.49
CA VAL A 130 5.05 15.43 -29.01
C VAL A 130 6.16 16.04 -28.17
N THR A 131 6.09 17.35 -27.88
CA THR A 131 7.11 18.04 -27.08
C THR A 131 7.12 17.59 -25.62
N SER A 132 5.99 17.13 -25.09
CA SER A 132 5.91 16.54 -23.74
C SER A 132 6.42 15.10 -23.65
N GLY A 133 6.82 14.48 -24.77
CA GLY A 133 7.34 13.10 -24.82
C GLY A 133 6.28 12.00 -24.61
N ARG A 134 4.99 12.36 -24.52
CA ARG A 134 3.90 11.40 -24.29
C ARG A 134 3.53 10.55 -25.49
N ILE A 135 3.98 10.95 -26.67
CA ILE A 135 3.72 10.24 -27.92
C ILE A 135 4.21 8.78 -27.87
N TYR A 136 5.35 8.50 -27.22
CA TYR A 136 5.88 7.14 -27.11
C TYR A 136 4.96 6.22 -26.30
N TRP A 137 4.44 6.73 -25.18
CA TRP A 137 3.47 6.00 -24.35
C TRP A 137 2.13 5.81 -25.08
N LEU A 138 1.68 6.81 -25.83
CA LEU A 138 0.47 6.72 -26.66
C LEU A 138 0.62 5.64 -27.75
N ILE A 139 1.75 5.62 -28.47
CA ILE A 139 2.01 4.62 -29.52
C ILE A 139 2.03 3.21 -28.90
N PHE A 140 2.74 3.04 -27.79
CA PHE A 140 2.77 1.75 -27.08
C PHE A 140 1.37 1.30 -26.66
N GLU A 141 0.56 2.21 -26.11
CA GLU A 141 -0.80 1.91 -25.69
C GLU A 141 -1.70 1.54 -26.88
N ILE A 142 -1.58 2.25 -28.00
CA ILE A 142 -2.30 1.92 -29.24
C ILE A 142 -1.89 0.54 -29.77
N MET A 143 -0.59 0.23 -29.82
CA MET A 143 -0.12 -1.07 -30.31
C MET A 143 -0.68 -2.23 -29.47
N LEU A 144 -0.68 -2.09 -28.15
CA LEU A 144 -1.22 -3.13 -27.25
C LEU A 144 -2.74 -3.31 -27.42
N ASN A 145 -3.50 -2.21 -27.54
CA ASN A 145 -4.97 -2.27 -27.64
C ASN A 145 -5.48 -2.56 -29.05
N CYS A 146 -4.65 -2.41 -30.08
CA CYS A 146 -5.02 -2.77 -31.46
C CYS A 146 -5.15 -4.30 -31.64
N ILE A 147 -4.41 -5.09 -30.85
CA ILE A 147 -4.44 -6.55 -30.96
C ILE A 147 -5.74 -7.09 -30.35
N HIS A 148 -6.55 -7.75 -31.17
CA HIS A 148 -7.80 -8.43 -30.81
C HIS A 148 -8.07 -9.59 -31.79
N PRO A 149 -8.97 -10.53 -31.46
CA PRO A 149 -9.42 -11.53 -32.42
C PRO A 149 -10.14 -10.87 -33.60
N ILE A 150 -9.72 -11.23 -34.82
CA ILE A 150 -10.25 -10.64 -36.07
C ILE A 150 -10.95 -11.74 -36.86
N TRP A 151 -12.07 -11.40 -37.49
CA TRP A 151 -12.90 -12.33 -38.28
C TRP A 151 -12.12 -13.08 -39.38
N PHE A 152 -11.16 -12.42 -40.04
CA PHE A 152 -10.43 -12.97 -41.18
C PHE A 152 -9.36 -14.00 -40.79
N LEU A 153 -8.91 -14.01 -39.53
CA LEU A 153 -7.91 -14.95 -39.03
C LEU A 153 -8.52 -16.18 -38.33
N GLY A 154 -9.83 -16.41 -38.48
CA GLY A 154 -10.57 -17.46 -37.78
C GLY A 154 -10.00 -18.87 -37.97
N ASP A 155 -9.65 -19.22 -39.21
CA ASP A 155 -9.29 -20.60 -39.60
C ASP A 155 -7.79 -20.89 -39.51
N GLU A 156 -6.96 -19.88 -39.31
CA GLU A 156 -5.51 -20.01 -39.28
C GLU A 156 -5.05 -20.57 -37.93
N THR A 157 -4.40 -21.73 -37.97
CA THR A 157 -3.86 -22.42 -36.80
C THR A 157 -2.36 -22.62 -36.92
N PHE A 158 -1.63 -22.48 -35.81
CA PHE A 158 -0.24 -22.90 -35.71
C PHE A 158 -0.18 -24.17 -34.87
N SER A 159 0.58 -25.17 -35.33
CA SER A 159 0.77 -26.41 -34.59
C SER A 159 2.18 -26.54 -34.04
N TYR A 160 2.30 -27.09 -32.84
CA TYR A 160 3.57 -27.38 -32.18
C TYR A 160 3.56 -28.76 -31.53
N TYR A 161 4.71 -29.44 -31.58
CA TYR A 161 4.87 -30.78 -31.06
C TYR A 161 5.04 -30.81 -29.55
N ASN A 162 4.12 -31.44 -28.82
CA ASN A 162 4.27 -31.65 -27.38
C ASN A 162 4.99 -32.97 -27.08
N ALA A 163 6.23 -32.88 -26.62
CA ALA A 163 7.07 -34.03 -26.27
C ALA A 163 6.51 -34.90 -25.13
N LYS A 164 5.58 -34.41 -24.31
CA LYS A 164 5.03 -35.20 -23.18
C LYS A 164 3.99 -36.22 -23.64
N TYR A 165 3.13 -35.84 -24.57
CA TYR A 165 2.04 -36.67 -25.06
C TYR A 165 2.28 -37.19 -26.48
N ASN A 166 3.38 -36.79 -27.13
CA ASN A 166 3.72 -37.12 -28.51
C ASN A 166 2.64 -36.71 -29.52
N VAL A 167 1.90 -35.63 -29.23
CA VAL A 167 0.80 -35.12 -30.06
C VAL A 167 1.11 -33.70 -30.53
N MET A 168 0.69 -33.39 -31.76
CA MET A 168 0.72 -32.05 -32.33
C MET A 168 -0.46 -31.25 -31.79
N ILE A 169 -0.19 -30.20 -31.03
CA ILE A 169 -1.22 -29.29 -30.52
C ILE A 169 -1.41 -28.18 -31.54
N ALA A 170 -2.64 -27.93 -32.00
CA ALA A 170 -2.99 -26.79 -32.83
C ALA A 170 -3.60 -25.67 -31.98
N TYR A 171 -3.05 -24.47 -32.10
CA TYR A 171 -3.56 -23.24 -31.48
C TYR A 171 -4.03 -22.29 -32.58
N SER A 172 -5.21 -21.69 -32.42
CA SER A 172 -5.65 -20.60 -33.31
C SER A 172 -4.91 -19.30 -32.96
N TYR A 173 -4.55 -18.50 -33.97
CA TYR A 173 -3.97 -17.17 -33.74
C TYR A 173 -4.90 -16.28 -32.91
N ASN A 174 -6.22 -16.42 -33.11
CA ASN A 174 -7.22 -15.69 -32.33
C ASN A 174 -7.16 -16.03 -30.83
N SER A 175 -6.75 -17.24 -30.45
CA SER A 175 -6.54 -17.61 -29.04
C SER A 175 -5.42 -16.79 -28.39
N ILE A 176 -4.32 -16.54 -29.10
CA ILE A 176 -3.23 -15.68 -28.62
C ILE A 176 -3.70 -14.23 -28.52
N PHE A 177 -4.46 -13.74 -29.50
CA PHE A 177 -5.00 -12.38 -29.46
C PHE A 177 -5.99 -12.18 -28.31
N THR A 178 -6.79 -13.19 -27.94
CA THR A 178 -7.63 -13.16 -26.74
C THR A 178 -6.81 -13.04 -25.45
N ILE A 179 -5.66 -13.73 -25.35
CA ILE A 179 -4.74 -13.59 -24.20
C ILE A 179 -4.22 -12.16 -24.09
N ILE A 180 -3.79 -11.56 -25.21
CA ILE A 180 -3.31 -10.17 -25.25
C ILE A 180 -4.47 -9.19 -24.92
N CYS A 181 -5.68 -9.48 -25.40
CA CYS A 181 -6.89 -8.71 -25.09
C CYS A 181 -7.19 -8.69 -23.58
N ALA A 182 -6.87 -9.77 -22.84
CA ALA A 182 -7.01 -9.82 -21.39
C ALA A 182 -6.10 -8.82 -20.64
N LEU A 183 -4.96 -8.42 -21.23
CA LEU A 183 -4.07 -7.41 -20.62
C LEU A 183 -4.77 -6.05 -20.47
N ARG A 184 -5.82 -5.79 -21.24
CA ARG A 184 -6.61 -4.54 -21.18
C ARG A 184 -7.32 -4.30 -19.85
N ILE A 185 -7.28 -5.25 -18.91
CA ILE A 185 -7.69 -5.07 -17.52
C ILE A 185 -6.97 -3.90 -16.83
N TYR A 186 -5.80 -3.46 -17.33
CA TYR A 186 -5.12 -2.27 -16.81
C TYR A 186 -5.98 -0.99 -16.91
N HIS A 187 -6.92 -0.89 -17.87
CA HIS A 187 -7.85 0.24 -17.95
C HIS A 187 -8.77 0.32 -16.74
N LEU A 188 -9.15 -0.84 -16.18
CA LEU A 188 -9.93 -0.91 -14.95
C LEU A 188 -9.10 -0.42 -13.74
N ILE A 189 -7.81 -0.77 -13.69
CA ILE A 189 -6.87 -0.29 -12.67
C ILE A 189 -6.72 1.24 -12.77
N ARG A 190 -6.63 1.77 -14.00
CA ARG A 190 -6.54 3.22 -14.26
C ARG A 190 -7.81 3.95 -13.85
N LEU A 191 -8.98 3.40 -14.20
CA LEU A 191 -10.28 3.92 -13.77
C LEU A 191 -10.35 4.01 -12.25
N PHE A 192 -10.04 2.91 -11.54
CA PHE A 192 -10.04 2.88 -10.09
C PHE A 192 -9.09 3.93 -9.50
N SER A 193 -7.91 4.11 -10.12
CA SER A 193 -6.94 5.12 -9.72
C SER A 193 -7.50 6.55 -9.84
N VAL A 194 -8.24 6.86 -10.90
CA VAL A 194 -8.78 8.21 -11.14
C VAL A 194 -9.93 8.54 -10.19
N PHE A 195 -10.76 7.55 -9.83
CA PHE A 195 -11.82 7.70 -8.84
C PHE A 195 -11.31 7.73 -7.39
N SER A 196 -10.08 7.28 -7.16
CA SER A 196 -9.47 7.32 -5.84
C SER A 196 -9.25 8.75 -5.34
N LYS A 197 -9.44 8.94 -4.03
CA LYS A 197 -9.15 10.21 -3.32
C LYS A 197 -7.73 10.72 -3.61
N TYR A 198 -6.79 9.82 -3.86
CA TYR A 198 -5.37 10.13 -4.07
C TYR A 198 -5.04 10.69 -5.46
N ARG A 199 -5.96 10.61 -6.43
CA ARG A 199 -5.82 11.27 -7.73
C ARG A 199 -6.66 12.55 -7.84
N SER A 200 -7.34 12.97 -6.77
CA SER A 200 -8.08 14.24 -6.72
C SER A 200 -7.16 15.47 -6.85
N GLY A 201 -7.66 16.57 -7.43
CA GLY A 201 -6.87 17.81 -7.56
C GLY A 201 -6.29 18.33 -6.24
N ARG A 202 -6.96 18.09 -5.11
CA ARG A 202 -6.42 18.37 -3.77
C ARG A 202 -5.17 17.55 -3.45
N SER A 203 -5.23 16.23 -3.64
CA SER A 203 -4.09 15.34 -3.37
C SER A 203 -2.89 15.68 -4.25
N GLN A 204 -3.13 16.18 -5.46
CA GLN A 204 -2.03 16.53 -6.37
C GLN A 204 -1.30 17.79 -5.98
N ARG A 205 -2.03 18.81 -5.53
CA ARG A 205 -1.41 20.02 -4.98
C ARG A 205 -0.54 19.72 -3.77
N VAL A 206 -1.02 18.87 -2.85
CA VAL A 206 -0.23 18.45 -1.68
C VAL A 206 1.03 17.70 -2.09
N ASN A 207 0.95 16.81 -3.08
CA ASN A 207 2.15 16.14 -3.59
C ASN A 207 3.11 17.11 -4.27
N HIS A 208 2.60 18.08 -5.04
CA HIS A 208 3.41 19.08 -5.70
C HIS A 208 4.14 20.00 -4.70
N LEU A 209 3.50 20.39 -3.60
CA LEU A 209 4.14 21.10 -2.50
C LEU A 209 5.30 20.31 -1.88
N ASN A 210 5.23 18.98 -1.92
CA ASN A 210 6.26 18.07 -1.44
C ASN A 210 7.24 17.63 -2.56
N GLY A 211 7.21 18.27 -3.75
CA GLY A 211 8.12 17.97 -4.86
C GLY A 211 7.85 16.65 -5.59
N SER A 212 6.63 16.11 -5.49
CA SER A 212 6.24 14.83 -6.11
C SER A 212 5.08 15.01 -7.09
N TYR A 213 5.15 14.32 -8.23
CA TYR A 213 4.04 14.24 -9.19
C TYR A 213 3.28 12.92 -8.98
N PRO A 214 2.02 12.96 -8.53
CA PRO A 214 1.29 11.73 -8.22
C PRO A 214 0.80 11.06 -9.49
N GLY A 215 1.47 10.00 -9.91
CA GLY A 215 0.97 9.07 -10.93
C GLY A 215 0.07 7.98 -10.36
N ILE A 216 -0.28 7.00 -11.20
CA ILE A 216 -1.01 5.79 -10.80
C ILE A 216 -0.23 5.05 -9.70
N SER A 217 1.10 5.03 -9.78
CA SER A 217 1.96 4.40 -8.77
C SER A 217 1.79 5.01 -7.38
N PHE A 218 1.63 6.33 -7.28
CA PHE A 218 1.36 7.00 -6.01
C PHE A 218 -0.02 6.61 -5.46
N THR A 219 -1.04 6.56 -6.32
CA THR A 219 -2.39 6.17 -5.92
C THR A 219 -2.45 4.73 -5.43
N VAL A 220 -1.85 3.79 -6.16
CA VAL A 220 -1.78 2.37 -5.75
C VAL A 220 -1.04 2.24 -4.42
N LYS A 221 0.15 2.85 -4.27
CA LYS A 221 0.89 2.85 -3.00
C LYS A 221 0.10 3.45 -1.85
N SER A 222 -0.62 4.55 -2.08
CA SER A 222 -1.42 5.22 -1.06
C SER A 222 -2.62 4.36 -0.63
N LEU A 223 -3.28 3.69 -1.57
CA LEU A 223 -4.38 2.77 -1.29
C LEU A 223 -3.89 1.56 -0.49
N MET A 224 -2.74 0.99 -0.87
CA MET A 224 -2.11 -0.11 -0.16
C MET A 224 -1.69 0.28 1.25
N ASN A 225 -1.27 1.53 1.47
CA ASN A 225 -0.92 2.03 2.80
C ASN A 225 -2.17 2.33 3.67
N GLN A 226 -3.29 2.75 3.06
CA GLN A 226 -4.53 3.01 3.80
C GLN A 226 -5.20 1.72 4.24
N SER A 227 -5.33 0.76 3.32
CA SER A 227 -5.99 -0.52 3.57
C SER A 227 -5.17 -1.68 3.01
N PRO A 228 -4.11 -2.07 3.73
CA PRO A 228 -3.17 -3.10 3.27
C PRO A 228 -3.84 -4.45 3.02
N THR A 229 -4.82 -4.83 3.85
CA THR A 229 -5.55 -6.11 3.74
C THR A 229 -6.38 -6.20 2.45
N TYR A 230 -7.17 -5.17 2.13
CA TYR A 230 -7.93 -5.12 0.87
C TYR A 230 -6.99 -5.09 -0.35
N GLY A 231 -5.84 -4.40 -0.24
CA GLY A 231 -4.80 -4.41 -1.27
C GLY A 231 -4.27 -5.82 -1.56
N PHE A 232 -3.90 -6.56 -0.52
CA PHE A 232 -3.45 -7.95 -0.65
C PHE A 232 -4.52 -8.87 -1.28
N VAL A 233 -5.75 -8.84 -0.76
CA VAL A 233 -6.85 -9.68 -1.25
C VAL A 233 -7.15 -9.37 -2.72
N SER A 234 -7.22 -8.09 -3.10
CA SER A 234 -7.47 -7.71 -4.49
C SER A 234 -6.35 -8.16 -5.44
N MET A 235 -5.08 -8.06 -5.04
CA MET A 235 -3.94 -8.50 -5.85
C MET A 235 -3.93 -10.02 -6.08
N LEU A 236 -4.28 -10.81 -5.06
CA LEU A 236 -4.45 -12.25 -5.18
C LEU A 236 -5.62 -12.60 -6.11
N MET A 237 -6.80 -11.99 -5.89
CA MET A 237 -7.99 -12.27 -6.69
C MET A 237 -7.77 -11.95 -8.17
N ILE A 238 -7.18 -10.80 -8.49
CA ILE A 238 -6.86 -10.42 -9.88
C ILE A 238 -5.86 -11.41 -10.48
N GLY A 239 -4.82 -11.81 -9.73
CA GLY A 239 -3.84 -12.79 -10.19
C GLY A 239 -4.45 -14.16 -10.50
N ILE A 240 -5.37 -14.64 -9.65
CA ILE A 240 -6.08 -15.91 -9.83
C ILE A 240 -6.98 -15.85 -11.08
N LEU A 241 -7.77 -14.79 -11.22
CA LEU A 241 -8.69 -14.64 -12.34
C LEU A 241 -7.96 -14.53 -13.69
N VAL A 242 -6.94 -13.69 -13.78
CA VAL A 242 -6.18 -13.47 -15.03
C VAL A 242 -5.37 -14.71 -15.40
N SER A 243 -4.60 -15.27 -14.47
CA SER A 243 -3.76 -16.43 -14.77
C SER A 243 -4.62 -17.68 -15.03
N GLY A 244 -5.76 -17.83 -14.33
CA GLY A 244 -6.69 -18.94 -14.56
C GLY A 244 -7.32 -18.88 -15.94
N PHE A 245 -7.72 -17.68 -16.38
CA PHE A 245 -8.20 -17.45 -17.76
C PHE A 245 -7.13 -17.80 -18.80
N TRP A 246 -5.88 -17.40 -18.59
CA TRP A 246 -4.79 -17.75 -19.50
C TRP A 246 -4.47 -19.25 -19.53
N ILE A 247 -4.42 -19.91 -18.37
CA ILE A 247 -4.18 -21.36 -18.29
C ILE A 247 -5.27 -22.12 -19.05
N ARG A 248 -6.53 -21.72 -18.90
CA ARG A 248 -7.64 -22.30 -19.68
C ARG A 248 -7.36 -22.21 -21.17
N ILE A 249 -7.04 -21.02 -21.69
CA ILE A 249 -6.81 -20.84 -23.12
C ILE A 249 -5.64 -21.72 -23.61
N LEU A 250 -4.59 -21.85 -22.80
CA LEU A 250 -3.37 -22.53 -23.20
C LEU A 250 -3.43 -24.06 -23.08
N GLU A 251 -4.19 -24.60 -22.13
CA GLU A 251 -4.28 -26.05 -21.89
C GLU A 251 -5.56 -26.69 -22.48
N ARG A 252 -6.60 -25.92 -22.82
CA ARG A 252 -7.82 -26.47 -23.45
C ARG A 252 -7.55 -27.24 -24.76
N PRO A 253 -6.59 -26.87 -25.64
CA PRO A 253 -6.35 -27.60 -26.89
C PRO A 253 -5.82 -29.02 -26.71
N ILE A 254 -5.27 -29.37 -25.54
CA ILE A 254 -4.76 -30.71 -25.24
C ILE A 254 -5.73 -31.55 -24.40
N GLN A 255 -6.95 -31.06 -24.19
CA GLN A 255 -7.96 -31.68 -23.32
C GLN A 255 -8.27 -33.15 -23.70
N SER A 256 -8.25 -33.51 -24.98
CA SER A 256 -8.56 -34.86 -25.46
C SER A 256 -7.51 -35.91 -25.03
N GLU A 257 -6.26 -35.49 -24.86
CA GLU A 257 -5.12 -36.36 -24.53
C GLU A 257 -4.73 -36.29 -23.06
N SER A 258 -5.06 -35.17 -22.40
CA SER A 258 -4.74 -34.94 -21.00
C SER A 258 -5.79 -35.56 -20.08
N LYS A 259 -5.36 -36.17 -18.97
CA LYS A 259 -6.25 -36.69 -17.92
C LYS A 259 -6.93 -35.59 -17.09
N PHE A 260 -6.54 -34.33 -17.28
CA PHE A 260 -6.99 -33.20 -16.46
C PHE A 260 -8.05 -32.39 -17.20
N GLU A 261 -9.12 -31.98 -16.52
CA GLU A 261 -10.21 -31.20 -17.11
C GLU A 261 -9.96 -29.69 -17.01
N PHE A 262 -9.14 -29.15 -17.92
CA PHE A 262 -8.93 -27.70 -18.09
C PHE A 262 -10.08 -27.00 -18.82
N SER A 263 -11.06 -27.74 -19.32
CA SER A 263 -12.30 -27.19 -19.90
C SER A 263 -13.27 -26.62 -18.86
N ASP A 264 -13.04 -26.80 -17.56
CA ASP A 264 -13.76 -26.09 -16.51
C ASP A 264 -12.95 -24.90 -15.96
N TYR A 265 -13.61 -23.76 -15.78
CA TYR A 265 -13.01 -22.58 -15.16
C TYR A 265 -12.66 -22.84 -13.69
N GLY A 266 -13.47 -23.64 -12.98
CA GLY A 266 -13.24 -24.00 -11.58
C GLY A 266 -11.88 -24.68 -11.38
N ASN A 267 -11.58 -25.68 -12.20
CA ASN A 267 -10.30 -26.40 -12.17
C ASN A 267 -9.10 -25.49 -12.50
N CYS A 268 -9.25 -24.56 -13.46
CA CYS A 268 -8.19 -23.61 -13.79
C CYS A 268 -7.91 -22.63 -12.63
N PHE A 269 -8.97 -22.08 -12.01
CA PHE A 269 -8.81 -21.21 -10.85
C PHE A 269 -8.28 -21.96 -9.63
N TRP A 270 -8.70 -23.21 -9.42
CA TRP A 270 -8.16 -24.08 -8.37
C TRP A 270 -6.66 -24.28 -8.54
N TYR A 271 -6.22 -24.71 -9.73
CA TYR A 271 -4.79 -24.88 -10.03
C TYR A 271 -3.99 -23.61 -9.75
N VAL A 272 -4.47 -22.45 -10.23
CA VAL A 272 -3.76 -21.18 -10.01
C VAL A 272 -3.77 -20.78 -8.54
N ALA A 273 -4.88 -20.98 -7.81
CA ALA A 273 -4.96 -20.65 -6.39
C ALA A 273 -3.98 -21.48 -5.54
N ILE A 274 -3.93 -22.80 -5.74
CA ILE A 274 -2.99 -23.68 -5.00
C ILE A 274 -1.53 -23.42 -5.39
N THR A 275 -1.28 -22.99 -6.63
CA THR A 275 0.05 -22.66 -7.14
C THR A 275 0.54 -21.31 -6.59
N MET A 276 -0.30 -20.28 -6.64
CA MET A 276 0.01 -18.95 -6.10
C MET A 276 0.20 -18.95 -4.58
N THR A 277 -0.53 -19.81 -3.86
CA THR A 277 -0.38 -20.01 -2.41
C THR A 277 0.75 -20.97 -2.07
N THR A 278 1.50 -21.48 -3.05
CA THR A 278 2.64 -22.40 -2.90
C THR A 278 2.30 -23.73 -2.23
N VAL A 279 1.02 -24.12 -2.20
CA VAL A 279 0.57 -25.42 -1.67
C VAL A 279 0.93 -26.54 -2.65
N GLY A 280 0.52 -26.38 -3.92
CA GLY A 280 0.89 -27.28 -5.01
C GLY A 280 0.59 -28.77 -4.77
N TYR A 281 -0.68 -29.15 -4.62
CA TYR A 281 -1.08 -30.56 -4.45
C TYR A 281 -0.60 -31.47 -5.58
N GLY A 282 -0.46 -30.94 -6.80
CA GLY A 282 -0.02 -31.70 -7.97
C GLY A 282 -1.11 -32.59 -8.58
N ASP A 283 -2.36 -32.38 -8.17
CA ASP A 283 -3.57 -33.00 -8.71
C ASP A 283 -3.87 -32.53 -10.14
N ILE A 284 -3.67 -31.25 -10.43
CA ILE A 284 -3.80 -30.64 -11.76
C ILE A 284 -2.56 -29.80 -12.03
N TYR A 285 -1.99 -29.89 -13.23
CA TYR A 285 -0.85 -29.06 -13.62
C TYR A 285 -0.73 -28.93 -15.16
N PRO A 286 -0.28 -27.76 -15.67
CA PRO A 286 -0.16 -27.50 -17.09
C PRO A 286 0.95 -28.35 -17.70
N THR A 287 0.68 -28.85 -18.89
CA THR A 287 1.56 -29.76 -19.60
C THR A 287 2.17 -29.13 -20.82
N THR A 288 1.52 -28.12 -21.39
CA THR A 288 1.98 -27.35 -22.54
C THR A 288 3.10 -26.40 -22.14
N LEU A 289 4.02 -26.12 -23.07
CA LEU A 289 5.09 -25.14 -22.84
C LEU A 289 4.55 -23.74 -22.45
N PRO A 290 3.60 -23.13 -23.18
CA PRO A 290 3.08 -21.82 -22.81
C PRO A 290 2.30 -21.86 -21.48
N GLY A 291 1.57 -22.93 -21.20
CA GLY A 291 0.89 -23.11 -19.90
C GLY A 291 1.87 -23.16 -18.73
N ARG A 292 3.03 -23.83 -18.89
CA ARG A 292 4.10 -23.83 -17.87
C ARG A 292 4.73 -22.46 -17.67
N ILE A 293 4.89 -21.67 -18.73
CA ILE A 293 5.40 -20.29 -18.62
C ILE A 293 4.42 -19.44 -17.80
N VAL A 294 3.11 -19.50 -18.10
CA VAL A 294 2.09 -18.78 -17.32
C VAL A 294 2.03 -19.28 -15.88
N GLY A 295 2.11 -20.59 -15.64
CA GLY A 295 2.21 -21.17 -14.30
C GLY A 295 3.45 -20.69 -13.53
N SER A 296 4.58 -20.51 -14.21
CA SER A 296 5.80 -19.97 -13.59
C SER A 296 5.66 -18.49 -13.24
N LEU A 297 5.03 -17.69 -14.11
CA LEU A 297 4.72 -16.28 -13.85
C LEU A 297 3.73 -16.13 -12.69
N SER A 298 2.73 -17.00 -12.60
CA SER A 298 1.76 -16.99 -11.49
C SER A 298 2.41 -17.38 -10.16
N CYS A 299 3.39 -18.29 -10.15
CA CYS A 299 4.23 -18.55 -8.97
C CYS A 299 4.95 -17.28 -8.48
N ILE A 300 5.60 -16.54 -9.38
CA ILE A 300 6.30 -15.30 -9.03
C ILE A 300 5.32 -14.28 -8.46
N TRP A 301 4.16 -14.10 -9.10
CA TRP A 301 3.09 -13.22 -8.61
C TRP A 301 2.54 -13.64 -7.23
N GLY A 302 2.37 -14.94 -7.01
CA GLY A 302 1.97 -15.52 -5.74
C GLY A 302 2.95 -15.23 -4.61
N ILE A 303 4.25 -15.45 -4.85
CA ILE A 303 5.31 -15.15 -3.88
C ILE A 303 5.35 -13.65 -3.52
N LEU A 304 5.18 -12.77 -4.51
CA LEU A 304 5.07 -11.32 -4.27
C LEU A 304 3.85 -10.99 -3.40
N SER A 305 2.72 -11.68 -3.63
CA SER A 305 1.49 -11.52 -2.85
C SER A 305 1.64 -11.97 -1.40
N VAL A 306 2.22 -13.16 -1.18
CA VAL A 306 2.48 -13.70 0.16
C VAL A 306 3.47 -12.80 0.92
N SER A 307 4.49 -12.28 0.24
CA SER A 307 5.45 -11.35 0.84
C SER A 307 4.76 -10.08 1.35
N MET A 308 3.82 -9.52 0.56
CA MET A 308 3.00 -8.41 1.02
C MET A 308 2.14 -8.78 2.23
N MET A 309 1.48 -9.95 2.20
CA MET A 309 0.67 -10.44 3.34
C MET A 309 1.45 -10.36 4.65
N ILE A 310 2.69 -10.85 4.68
CA ILE A 310 3.53 -10.86 5.87
C ILE A 310 3.77 -9.45 6.41
N VAL A 311 4.07 -8.49 5.53
CA VAL A 311 4.24 -7.07 5.91
C VAL A 311 2.94 -6.51 6.47
N THR A 312 1.82 -6.75 5.80
CA THR A 312 0.50 -6.26 6.24
C THR A 312 0.07 -6.86 7.58
N LEU A 313 0.36 -8.13 7.81
CA LEU A 313 0.05 -8.83 9.05
C LEU A 313 0.92 -8.30 10.19
N THR A 314 2.20 -8.06 9.91
CA THR A 314 3.13 -7.48 10.90
C THR A 314 2.64 -6.10 11.33
N GLN A 315 2.28 -5.23 10.39
CA GLN A 315 1.72 -3.91 10.68
C GLN A 315 0.39 -3.98 11.43
N ALA A 316 -0.48 -4.93 11.10
CA ALA A 316 -1.76 -5.13 11.80
C ALA A 316 -1.60 -5.64 13.23
N LEU A 317 -0.50 -6.34 13.53
CA LEU A 317 -0.16 -6.84 14.87
C LEU A 317 0.65 -5.84 15.69
N GLU A 318 1.14 -4.75 15.10
CA GLU A 318 1.82 -3.69 15.84
C GLU A 318 0.84 -2.98 16.79
N PHE A 319 1.22 -2.90 18.06
CA PHE A 319 0.42 -2.19 19.05
C PHE A 319 0.36 -0.70 18.74
N GLU A 320 -0.83 -0.13 18.87
CA GLU A 320 -0.97 1.32 18.92
C GLU A 320 -0.20 1.88 20.14
N SER A 321 0.30 3.11 20.05
CA SER A 321 1.12 3.73 21.10
C SER A 321 0.47 3.70 22.50
N GLY A 322 -0.86 3.85 22.60
CA GLY A 322 -1.59 3.72 23.85
C GLY A 322 -1.64 2.27 24.37
N GLN A 323 -1.85 1.31 23.46
CA GLN A 323 -1.89 -0.11 23.79
C GLN A 323 -0.51 -0.63 24.23
N GLU A 324 0.57 -0.18 23.58
CA GLU A 324 1.94 -0.51 23.95
C GLU A 324 2.23 -0.07 25.40
N LYS A 325 1.89 1.18 25.74
CA LYS A 325 2.04 1.72 27.11
C LYS A 325 1.24 0.92 28.13
N ALA A 326 -0.02 0.59 27.82
CA ALA A 326 -0.87 -0.22 28.68
C ALA A 326 -0.29 -1.64 28.89
N TRP A 327 0.19 -2.28 27.83
CA TRP A 327 0.79 -3.61 27.87
C TRP A 327 2.08 -3.64 28.70
N ILE A 328 2.95 -2.62 28.56
CA ILE A 328 4.16 -2.47 29.37
C ILE A 328 3.79 -2.31 30.86
N LEU A 329 2.81 -1.47 31.18
CA LEU A 329 2.37 -1.25 32.55
C LEU A 329 1.77 -2.50 33.18
N LEU A 330 0.87 -3.19 32.47
CA LEU A 330 0.29 -4.47 32.91
C LEU A 330 1.36 -5.54 33.11
N SER A 331 2.35 -5.60 32.21
CA SER A 331 3.49 -6.50 32.34
C SER A 331 4.31 -6.21 33.61
N ARG A 332 4.57 -4.93 33.92
CA ARG A 332 5.26 -4.51 35.15
C ARG A 332 4.46 -4.89 36.41
N LEU A 333 3.14 -4.69 36.41
CA LEU A 333 2.27 -5.06 37.53
C LEU A 333 2.24 -6.58 37.76
N ASN A 334 2.10 -7.36 36.68
CA ASN A 334 2.13 -8.82 36.74
C ASN A 334 3.48 -9.35 37.24
N PHE A 335 4.59 -8.73 36.82
CA PHE A 335 5.92 -9.07 37.33
C PHE A 335 6.07 -8.77 38.82
N LYS A 336 5.58 -7.61 39.29
CA LYS A 336 5.58 -7.26 40.71
C LYS A 336 4.83 -8.30 41.55
N LYS A 337 3.65 -8.73 41.09
CA LYS A 337 2.85 -9.76 41.75
C LYS A 337 3.59 -11.10 41.82
N LYS A 338 4.16 -11.56 40.69
CA LYS A 338 4.99 -12.79 40.64
C LYS A 338 6.18 -12.72 41.58
N LEU A 339 6.83 -11.55 41.70
CA LEU A 339 7.95 -11.35 42.61
C LEU A 339 7.51 -11.48 44.08
N GLN A 340 6.34 -10.93 44.43
CA GLN A 340 5.77 -11.04 45.78
C GLN A 340 5.40 -12.48 46.12
N GLU A 341 4.75 -13.20 45.22
CA GLU A 341 4.39 -14.63 45.39
C GLU A 341 5.63 -15.50 45.61
N GLN A 342 6.71 -15.21 44.88
CA GLN A 342 7.96 -15.96 44.99
C GLN A 342 8.75 -15.58 46.24
N ALA A 343 8.73 -14.31 46.66
CA ALA A 343 9.26 -13.90 47.95
C ALA A 343 8.53 -14.61 49.10
N ALA A 344 7.20 -14.68 49.05
CA ALA A 344 6.41 -15.41 50.03
C ALA A 344 6.75 -16.90 50.06
N SER A 345 6.95 -17.52 48.89
CA SER A 345 7.36 -18.93 48.78
C SER A 345 8.74 -19.20 49.36
N VAL A 346 9.71 -18.29 49.14
CA VAL A 346 11.04 -18.37 49.76
C VAL A 346 10.95 -18.29 51.28
N ILE A 347 10.20 -17.31 51.80
CA ILE A 347 10.03 -17.11 53.25
C ILE A 347 9.31 -18.32 53.87
N ALA A 348 8.23 -18.81 53.26
CA ALA A 348 7.46 -19.95 53.75
C ALA A 348 8.32 -21.22 53.80
N ASN A 349 9.11 -21.51 52.77
CA ASN A 349 9.98 -22.68 52.74
C ASN A 349 11.18 -22.54 53.68
N ALA A 350 11.75 -21.35 53.83
CA ALA A 350 12.81 -21.09 54.81
C ALA A 350 12.29 -21.26 56.25
N PHE A 351 11.07 -20.79 56.54
CA PHE A 351 10.44 -20.95 57.85
C PHE A 351 10.09 -22.41 58.13
N ARG A 352 9.53 -23.13 57.15
CA ARG A 352 9.31 -24.59 57.24
C ARG A 352 10.62 -25.32 57.52
N TYR A 353 11.69 -25.03 56.77
CA TYR A 353 13.01 -25.61 57.02
C TYR A 353 13.49 -25.38 58.46
N LYS A 354 13.35 -24.15 58.98
CA LYS A 354 13.70 -23.83 60.38
C LYS A 354 12.88 -24.65 61.39
N LEU A 355 11.56 -24.78 61.18
CA LEU A 355 10.69 -25.60 62.03
C LEU A 355 11.06 -27.09 61.96
N TYR A 356 11.38 -27.60 60.76
CA TYR A 356 11.84 -28.97 60.56
C TYR A 356 13.15 -29.25 61.31
N VAL A 357 14.14 -28.37 61.21
CA VAL A 357 15.43 -28.51 61.90
C VAL A 357 15.28 -28.48 63.43
N LYS A 358 14.28 -27.74 63.95
CA LYS A 358 14.01 -27.65 65.39
C LYS A 358 13.44 -28.94 65.99
N LYS A 359 12.87 -29.87 65.20
CA LYS A 359 12.11 -31.03 65.69
C LYS A 359 12.92 -32.28 66.15
N ARG A 360 14.26 -32.24 66.20
CA ARG A 360 15.22 -33.29 66.65
C ARG A 360 15.23 -34.63 65.87
N GLU A 361 16.46 -35.18 65.81
CA GLU A 361 17.03 -36.36 65.12
C GLU A 361 16.53 -36.68 63.70
N ILE A 362 17.22 -36.11 62.71
CA ILE A 362 16.87 -36.25 61.28
C ILE A 362 18.12 -36.64 60.49
N GLU A 363 17.97 -37.66 59.63
CA GLU A 363 18.95 -38.08 58.62
C GLU A 363 19.49 -36.91 57.80
N LYS A 364 20.78 -36.97 57.49
CA LYS A 364 21.48 -35.94 56.70
C LYS A 364 20.84 -35.73 55.33
N GLU A 365 20.45 -36.82 54.66
CA GLU A 365 19.86 -36.78 53.30
C GLU A 365 18.56 -35.99 53.24
N VAL A 366 17.64 -36.20 54.20
CA VAL A 366 16.35 -35.50 54.25
C VAL A 366 16.55 -34.00 54.50
N ARG A 367 17.55 -33.64 55.31
CA ARG A 367 17.92 -32.24 55.58
C ARG A 367 18.47 -31.56 54.34
N ASP A 368 19.36 -32.22 53.60
CA ASP A 368 19.94 -31.70 52.37
C ASP A 368 18.89 -31.55 51.27
N LEU A 369 17.91 -32.44 51.20
CA LEU A 369 16.76 -32.32 50.30
C LEU A 369 15.93 -31.06 50.59
N GLN A 370 15.62 -30.78 51.86
CA GLN A 370 14.85 -29.59 52.25
C GLN A 370 15.65 -28.29 52.05
N LEU A 371 16.95 -28.32 52.33
CA LEU A 371 17.87 -27.22 52.00
C LEU A 371 17.90 -26.97 50.49
N GLY A 372 17.91 -28.04 49.68
CA GLY A 372 17.83 -27.98 48.22
C GLY A 372 16.56 -27.28 47.74
N LYS A 373 15.40 -27.55 48.35
CA LYS A 373 14.14 -26.86 48.03
C LYS A 373 14.21 -25.35 48.30
N VAL A 374 14.78 -24.94 49.44
CA VAL A 374 14.96 -23.52 49.76
C VAL A 374 15.93 -22.85 48.78
N LYS A 375 17.07 -23.48 48.49
CA LYS A 375 18.04 -22.99 47.50
C LYS A 375 17.41 -22.83 46.12
N LYS A 376 16.56 -23.77 45.70
CA LYS A 376 15.83 -23.72 44.42
C LYS A 376 14.88 -22.52 44.36
N GLU A 377 14.11 -22.26 45.43
CA GLU A 377 13.22 -21.09 45.47
C GLU A 377 13.99 -19.77 45.53
N ILE A 378 15.12 -19.70 46.25
CA ILE A 378 16.01 -18.53 46.24
C ILE A 378 16.53 -18.26 44.83
N TYR A 379 16.97 -19.30 44.12
CA TYR A 379 17.44 -19.18 42.74
C TYR A 379 16.34 -18.67 41.80
N LYS A 380 15.11 -19.18 41.93
CA LYS A 380 13.95 -18.69 41.17
C LYS A 380 13.67 -17.21 41.46
N PHE A 381 13.70 -16.80 42.73
CA PHE A 381 13.50 -15.41 43.13
C PHE A 381 14.59 -14.49 42.58
N GLN A 382 15.86 -14.88 42.69
CA GLN A 382 17.00 -14.13 42.13
C GLN A 382 16.87 -13.97 40.61
N ARG A 383 16.50 -15.04 39.90
CA ARG A 383 16.27 -15.01 38.45
C ARG A 383 15.12 -14.07 38.07
N LEU A 384 14.04 -14.05 38.84
CA LEU A 384 12.91 -13.13 38.63
C LEU A 384 13.30 -11.67 38.92
N ARG A 385 14.05 -11.42 39.99
CA ARG A 385 14.55 -10.08 40.33
C ARG A 385 15.50 -9.55 39.26
N PHE A 386 16.35 -10.40 38.69
CA PHE A 386 17.20 -10.04 37.56
C PHE A 386 16.38 -9.67 36.31
N LYS A 387 15.38 -10.49 35.95
CA LYS A 387 14.44 -10.21 34.86
C LYS A 387 13.69 -8.89 35.04
N GLN A 388 13.29 -8.56 36.27
CA GLN A 388 12.67 -7.27 36.58
C GLN A 388 13.62 -6.12 36.25
N ARG A 389 14.87 -6.13 36.72
CA ARG A 389 15.82 -5.04 36.42
C ARG A 389 16.04 -4.87 34.92
N ALA A 390 16.16 -5.97 34.17
CA ALA A 390 16.27 -5.91 32.72
C ALA A 390 15.04 -5.26 32.06
N MET A 391 13.82 -5.58 32.53
CA MET A 391 12.59 -4.98 32.03
C MET A 391 12.44 -3.48 32.33
N TYR A 392 12.91 -3.02 33.49
CA TYR A 392 12.86 -1.60 33.86
C TYR A 392 14.02 -0.78 33.25
N GLY A 393 15.12 -1.44 32.84
CA GLY A 393 16.26 -0.79 32.20
C GLY A 393 16.07 -0.51 30.70
N ILE A 394 15.09 -1.14 30.06
CA ILE A 394 14.73 -0.87 28.68
C ILE A 394 13.65 0.22 28.69
N ASP A 395 14.07 1.48 28.77
CA ASP A 395 13.20 2.58 28.37
C ASP A 395 12.89 2.39 26.88
N SER A 396 11.60 2.40 26.50
CA SER A 396 11.22 2.39 25.08
C SER A 396 11.95 3.56 24.38
N PRO A 397 12.40 3.40 23.12
CA PRO A 397 12.94 4.53 22.35
C PRO A 397 12.01 5.76 22.40
N ARG A 398 10.69 5.53 22.43
CA ARG A 398 9.66 6.57 22.61
C ARG A 398 9.73 7.23 23.98
N ASP A 399 9.86 6.47 25.07
CA ASP A 399 9.99 7.04 26.43
C ASP A 399 11.25 7.89 26.57
N ARG A 400 12.35 7.49 25.93
CA ARG A 400 13.58 8.31 25.89
C ARG A 400 13.36 9.61 25.12
N LEU A 401 12.61 9.54 24.02
CA LEU A 401 12.26 10.72 23.24
C LEU A 401 11.35 11.66 24.03
N ASP A 402 10.30 11.13 24.67
CA ASP A 402 9.37 11.89 25.52
C ASP A 402 10.10 12.55 26.69
N LYS A 403 11.03 11.84 27.35
CA LYS A 403 11.88 12.41 28.41
C LYS A 403 12.74 13.55 27.88
N LYS A 404 13.41 13.37 26.73
CA LYS A 404 14.20 14.44 26.09
C LYS A 404 13.33 15.63 25.69
N MET A 405 12.15 15.40 25.13
CA MET A 405 11.23 16.45 24.71
C MET A 405 10.73 17.26 25.91
N ASN A 406 10.37 16.59 27.00
CA ASN A 406 9.99 17.26 28.25
C ASN A 406 11.15 18.05 28.87
N GLN A 407 12.37 17.54 28.77
CA GLN A 407 13.56 18.25 29.21
C GLN A 407 13.77 19.54 28.39
N ILE A 408 13.73 19.46 27.06
CA ILE A 408 13.83 20.62 26.17
C ILE A 408 12.73 21.64 26.48
N LEU A 409 11.50 21.17 26.72
CA LEU A 409 10.37 22.04 27.01
C LEU A 409 10.55 22.78 28.34
N LYS A 410 11.13 22.11 29.35
CA LYS A 410 11.49 22.72 30.63
C LYS A 410 12.59 23.76 30.48
N GLU A 411 13.67 23.43 29.76
CA GLU A 411 14.77 24.35 29.46
C GLU A 411 14.24 25.60 28.72
N HIS A 412 13.32 25.42 27.76
CA HIS A 412 12.67 26.52 27.06
C HIS A 412 11.84 27.42 28.00
N ILE A 413 11.10 26.84 28.96
CA ILE A 413 10.35 27.62 29.96
C ILE A 413 11.30 28.42 30.86
N GLU A 414 12.41 27.81 31.30
CA GLU A 414 13.42 28.48 32.12
C GLU A 414 14.06 29.66 31.37
N ILE A 415 14.47 29.46 30.10
CA ILE A 415 15.00 30.52 29.24
C ILE A 415 14.00 31.68 29.09
N LYS A 416 12.71 31.37 28.89
CA LYS A 416 11.65 32.38 28.78
C LYS A 416 11.49 33.17 30.08
N ALA A 417 11.60 32.51 31.24
CA ALA A 417 11.56 33.17 32.54
C ALA A 417 12.77 34.09 32.77
N TYR A 418 13.98 33.65 32.38
CA TYR A 418 15.19 34.48 32.43
C TYR A 418 15.07 35.71 31.52
N LEU A 419 14.61 35.54 30.28
CA LEU A 419 14.35 36.66 29.37
C LEU A 419 13.37 37.67 29.95
N PHE A 420 12.29 37.19 30.58
CA PHE A 420 11.31 38.06 31.24
C PHE A 420 11.93 38.85 32.42
N SER A 421 12.77 38.20 33.22
CA SER A 421 13.50 38.85 34.31
C SER A 421 14.45 39.93 33.79
N ILE A 422 15.22 39.63 32.74
CA ILE A 422 16.13 40.60 32.11
C ILE A 422 15.35 41.80 31.56
N CYS A 423 14.24 41.56 30.85
CA CYS A 423 13.38 42.64 30.35
C CYS A 423 12.83 43.52 31.47
N ASN A 424 12.40 42.94 32.59
CA ASN A 424 11.93 43.71 33.76
C ASN A 424 13.06 44.52 34.40
N THR A 425 14.27 43.99 34.43
CA THR A 425 15.44 44.66 35.01
C THR A 425 15.87 45.83 34.14
N LEU A 426 15.91 45.64 32.82
CA LEU A 426 16.18 46.70 31.84
C LEU A 426 15.10 47.79 31.90
N ARG A 427 13.83 47.44 32.09
CA ARG A 427 12.75 48.39 32.28
C ARG A 427 12.96 49.25 33.53
N LYS A 428 13.26 48.62 34.67
CA LYS A 428 13.59 49.34 35.92
C LYS A 428 14.81 50.26 35.79
N ILE A 429 15.85 49.83 35.06
CA ILE A 429 17.03 50.67 34.82
C ILE A 429 16.64 51.88 33.98
N ARG A 430 15.88 51.67 32.90
CA ARG A 430 15.40 52.74 32.02
C ARG A 430 14.56 53.77 32.78
N ASP A 431 13.62 53.31 33.61
CA ASP A 431 12.74 54.18 34.38
C ASP A 431 13.56 55.02 35.39
N LYS A 432 14.57 54.42 36.05
CA LYS A 432 15.51 55.16 36.92
C LYS A 432 16.36 56.20 36.19
N THR A 433 16.84 55.89 34.98
CA THR A 433 17.60 56.87 34.19
C THR A 433 16.73 58.06 33.77
N GLN A 434 15.44 57.83 33.47
CA GLN A 434 14.51 58.91 33.15
C GLN A 434 14.20 59.78 34.36
N GLU A 435 14.07 59.21 35.56
CA GLU A 435 13.92 59.98 36.82
C GLU A 435 15.15 60.79 37.20
N SER A 436 16.36 60.39 36.78
CA SER A 436 17.60 61.14 37.04
C SER A 436 17.87 62.28 36.04
N GLU A 437 17.19 62.30 34.90
CA GLU A 437 17.32 63.33 33.86
C GLU A 437 16.27 64.45 34.00
N THR A 438 15.28 64.29 34.88
CA THR A 438 14.30 65.31 35.30
C THR A 438 14.66 65.89 36.66
#